data_AF-A0A842R282-F1
#
_entry.id   AF-A0A842R282-F1
#
_cell.length_a   1.000
_cell.length_b   1.000
_cell.length_c   1.000
_cell.angle_alpha   90.00
_cell.angle_beta   90.00
_cell.angle_gamma   90.00
#
_symmetry.space_group_name_H-M   'P 1'
#
loop_
_entity.id
_entity.type
_entity.pdbx_description
1 polymer ?
#
loop_
_entity_poly.entity_id
_entity_poly.type
_entity_poly.pdbx_seq_one_letter_code
_entity_poly.pdbx_strand_id
1 'polypeptide(L)'
;MNAGSRMLDQVSGISKQIVNFIAIALKKNIANIPFGVNFDITYNCNLRCEHCYYWTSVKALGVKPWELSDEQWREVFKYYSRLGVQNVSLTGGEPTLRMNIIKEAHEYFKGVQTATNGLRYIPPEVQPRGIWLSIDGPRDVHNKIRG
;
A
#
# COMPACT_ATOMS: atom_id res chain seq x y z
N MET A 1 10.38 21.91 -36.80
CA MET A 1 9.53 20.81 -36.27
C MET A 1 8.14 21.35 -36.06
N ASN A 2 7.13 20.82 -36.77
CA ASN A 2 5.79 21.41 -36.84
C ASN A 2 4.85 20.83 -35.76
N ALA A 3 4.02 21.67 -35.15
CA ALA A 3 3.16 21.31 -34.01
C ALA A 3 2.22 20.10 -34.28
N GLY A 4 1.84 19.87 -35.55
CA GLY A 4 0.99 18.74 -35.95
C GLY A 4 1.64 17.36 -35.85
N SER A 5 2.97 17.24 -36.03
CA SER A 5 3.65 15.93 -35.90
C SER A 5 3.76 15.49 -34.45
N ARG A 6 4.00 16.43 -33.52
CA ARG A 6 4.03 16.15 -32.07
C ARG A 6 2.69 15.66 -31.53
N MET A 7 1.57 16.17 -32.03
CA MET A 7 0.24 15.76 -31.58
C MET A 7 -0.11 14.34 -32.03
N LEU A 8 0.21 13.97 -33.28
CA LEU A 8 0.01 12.61 -33.81
C LEU A 8 0.92 11.58 -33.10
N ASP A 9 2.17 11.96 -32.81
CA ASP A 9 3.09 11.12 -32.03
C ASP A 9 2.59 10.89 -30.60
N GLN A 10 2.04 11.92 -29.94
CA GLN A 10 1.43 11.81 -28.62
C GLN A 10 0.20 10.89 -28.60
N VAL A 11 -0.69 11.02 -29.60
CA VAL A 11 -1.88 10.16 -29.73
C VAL A 11 -1.48 8.70 -29.99
N SER A 12 -0.41 8.46 -30.76
CA SER A 12 0.13 7.11 -31.01
C SER A 12 0.79 6.47 -29.78
N GLY A 13 1.37 7.29 -28.88
CA GLY A 13 1.97 6.83 -27.63
C GLY A 13 0.91 6.45 -26.59
N ILE A 14 -0.17 7.24 -26.51
CA ILE A 14 -1.30 6.99 -25.60
C ILE A 14 -2.03 5.70 -25.99
N SER A 15 -2.27 5.46 -27.28
CA SER A 15 -2.90 4.21 -27.75
C SER A 15 -2.08 2.97 -27.40
N LYS A 16 -0.75 3.02 -27.55
CA LYS A 16 0.15 1.93 -27.12
C LYS A 16 0.12 1.67 -25.61
N GLN A 17 0.08 2.72 -24.79
CA GLN A 17 0.00 2.55 -23.33
C GLN A 17 -1.32 1.90 -22.90
N ILE A 18 -2.44 2.32 -23.51
CA ILE A 18 -3.76 1.74 -23.27
C ILE A 18 -3.78 0.26 -23.66
N VAL A 19 -3.31 -0.07 -24.87
CA VAL A 19 -3.25 -1.47 -25.35
C VAL A 19 -2.38 -2.32 -24.43
N ASN A 20 -1.22 -1.81 -24.00
CA ASN A 20 -0.34 -2.55 -23.11
C ASN A 20 -0.97 -2.75 -21.72
N PHE A 21 -1.67 -1.74 -21.19
CA PHE A 21 -2.40 -1.86 -19.94
C PHE A 21 -3.50 -2.93 -20.03
N ILE A 22 -4.30 -2.91 -21.10
CA ILE A 22 -5.35 -3.91 -21.35
C ILE A 22 -4.73 -5.31 -21.46
N ALA A 23 -3.63 -5.47 -22.19
CA ALA A 23 -2.94 -6.74 -22.31
C ALA A 23 -2.44 -7.27 -20.96
N ILE A 24 -1.85 -6.40 -20.12
CA ILE A 24 -1.43 -6.74 -18.75
C ILE A 24 -2.63 -7.15 -17.90
N ALA A 25 -3.73 -6.38 -17.94
CA ALA A 25 -4.93 -6.65 -17.18
C ALA A 25 -5.58 -7.99 -17.58
N LEU A 26 -5.70 -8.27 -18.88
CA LEU A 26 -6.22 -9.54 -19.39
C LEU A 26 -5.33 -10.72 -18.99
N LYS A 27 -4.01 -10.59 -19.16
CA LYS A 27 -3.05 -11.64 -18.76
C LYS A 27 -3.14 -11.95 -17.27
N LYS A 28 -3.25 -10.91 -16.43
CA LYS A 28 -3.44 -11.05 -14.99
C LYS A 28 -4.75 -11.77 -14.65
N ASN A 29 -5.85 -11.40 -15.30
CA ASN A 29 -7.15 -12.02 -15.09
C ASN A 29 -7.15 -13.51 -15.47
N ILE A 30 -6.64 -13.85 -16.66
CA ILE A 30 -6.53 -15.23 -17.14
C ILE A 30 -5.66 -16.09 -16.22
N ALA A 31 -4.57 -15.52 -15.70
CA ALA A 31 -3.64 -16.22 -14.80
C ALA A 31 -4.04 -16.12 -13.31
N ASN A 32 -5.20 -15.54 -12.97
CA ASN A 32 -5.67 -15.30 -11.61
C ASN A 32 -4.66 -14.56 -10.71
N ILE A 33 -3.89 -13.63 -11.30
CA ILE A 33 -2.92 -12.80 -10.58
C ILE A 33 -3.61 -11.51 -10.13
N PRO A 34 -3.57 -11.14 -8.84
CA PRO A 34 -4.17 -9.90 -8.38
C PRO A 34 -3.52 -8.67 -9.01
N PHE A 35 -4.34 -7.64 -9.27
CA PHE A 35 -3.84 -6.37 -9.80
C PHE A 35 -2.98 -5.64 -8.76
N GLY A 36 -3.44 -5.65 -7.50
CA GLY A 36 -2.69 -5.20 -6.33
C GLY A 36 -3.09 -5.97 -5.08
N VAL A 37 -2.31 -5.79 -4.01
CA VAL A 37 -2.51 -6.51 -2.73
C VAL A 37 -2.43 -5.52 -1.57
N ASN A 38 -3.35 -5.65 -0.62
CA ASN A 38 -3.30 -4.93 0.65
C ASN A 38 -2.70 -5.83 1.72
N PHE A 39 -1.60 -5.41 2.33
CA PHE A 39 -0.92 -6.14 3.40
C PHE A 39 -1.10 -5.43 4.73
N ASP A 40 -1.77 -6.08 5.67
CA ASP A 40 -1.80 -5.65 7.07
C ASP A 40 -0.51 -6.12 7.75
N ILE A 41 0.52 -5.26 7.77
CA ILE A 41 1.88 -5.67 8.13
C ILE A 41 2.14 -5.81 9.63
N THR A 42 1.23 -5.30 10.44
CA THR A 42 1.30 -5.40 11.90
C THR A 42 -0.09 -5.27 12.50
N TYR A 43 -0.32 -5.96 13.62
CA TYR A 43 -1.53 -5.77 14.41
C TYR A 43 -1.42 -4.65 15.44
N ASN A 44 -0.21 -4.12 15.66
CA ASN A 44 0.04 -3.10 16.66
C ASN A 44 -0.30 -1.72 16.12
N CYS A 45 -0.91 -0.90 16.96
CA CYS A 45 -1.16 0.51 16.68
C CYS A 45 -0.85 1.34 17.93
N ASN A 46 -0.35 2.55 17.75
CA ASN A 46 -0.11 3.54 18.80
C ASN A 46 -1.35 4.40 19.11
N LEU A 47 -2.50 4.12 18.49
CA LEU A 47 -3.81 4.73 18.76
C LEU A 47 -4.89 3.67 19.02
N ARG A 48 -6.03 4.11 19.55
CA ARG A 48 -7.21 3.27 19.84
C ARG A 48 -8.49 3.95 19.37
N CYS A 49 -8.52 4.31 18.09
CA CYS A 49 -9.62 5.08 17.52
C CYS A 49 -10.96 4.37 17.68
N GLU A 50 -12.01 5.12 18.02
CA GLU A 50 -13.35 4.61 18.34
C GLU A 50 -13.98 3.87 17.15
N HIS A 51 -13.68 4.29 15.92
CA HIS A 51 -14.21 3.75 14.67
C HIS A 51 -13.32 2.68 14.01
N CYS A 52 -12.19 2.31 14.63
CA CYS A 52 -11.19 1.46 14.00
C CYS A 52 -11.68 0.00 13.87
N TYR A 53 -12.10 -0.38 12.65
CA TYR A 53 -12.52 -1.76 12.34
C TYR A 53 -11.45 -2.80 12.72
N TYR A 54 -10.18 -2.43 12.60
CA TYR A 54 -9.06 -3.33 12.82
C TYR A 54 -8.89 -3.65 14.31
N TRP A 55 -8.85 -2.61 15.16
CA TRP A 55 -8.81 -2.76 16.61
C TRP A 55 -10.02 -3.52 17.15
N THR A 56 -11.23 -3.19 16.69
CA THR A 56 -12.45 -3.88 17.12
C THR A 56 -12.42 -5.37 16.75
N SER A 57 -11.89 -5.71 15.58
CA SER A 57 -11.75 -7.10 15.13
C SER A 57 -10.74 -7.87 15.99
N VAL A 58 -9.57 -7.31 16.24
CA VAL A 58 -8.53 -7.92 17.11
C VAL A 58 -9.06 -8.12 18.53
N LYS A 59 -9.73 -7.10 19.10
CA LYS A 59 -10.34 -7.17 20.43
C LYS A 59 -11.42 -8.26 20.49
N ALA A 60 -12.26 -8.38 19.47
CA ALA A 60 -13.33 -9.38 19.40
C ALA A 60 -12.78 -10.81 19.35
N LEU A 61 -11.62 -11.04 18.74
CA LEU A 61 -10.99 -12.36 18.69
C LEU A 61 -10.44 -12.82 20.06
N GLY A 62 -10.22 -11.90 21.01
CA GLY A 62 -9.80 -12.24 22.38
C GLY A 62 -8.43 -12.90 22.50
N VAL A 63 -7.69 -13.03 21.40
CA VAL A 63 -6.37 -13.63 21.31
C VAL A 63 -5.37 -12.63 20.77
N LYS A 64 -4.13 -12.70 21.26
CA LYS A 64 -3.04 -11.93 20.65
C LYS A 64 -2.84 -12.42 19.22
N PRO A 65 -3.01 -11.56 18.20
CA PRO A 65 -2.80 -11.97 16.82
C PRO A 65 -1.36 -12.45 16.64
N TRP A 66 -1.19 -13.55 15.93
CA TRP A 66 0.13 -13.99 15.51
C TRP A 66 0.63 -13.06 14.40
N GLU A 67 1.86 -12.56 14.52
CA GLU A 67 2.45 -11.58 13.62
C GLU A 67 3.64 -12.22 12.89
N LEU A 68 3.74 -11.95 11.58
CA LEU A 68 4.86 -12.42 10.77
C LEU A 68 6.16 -11.70 11.21
N SER A 69 7.27 -12.44 11.25
CA SER A 69 8.59 -11.84 11.39
C SER A 69 8.99 -11.07 10.12
N ASP A 70 10.04 -10.26 10.22
CA ASP A 70 10.55 -9.50 9.07
C ASP A 70 10.99 -10.45 7.94
N GLU A 71 11.63 -11.58 8.27
CA GLU A 71 12.01 -12.64 7.32
C GLU A 71 10.79 -13.23 6.59
N GLN A 72 9.70 -13.48 7.32
CA GLN A 72 8.50 -14.06 6.74
C GLN A 72 7.82 -13.07 5.79
N TRP A 73 7.80 -11.79 6.14
CA TRP A 73 7.32 -10.73 5.24
C TRP A 73 8.15 -10.65 3.96
N ARG A 74 9.47 -10.78 4.02
CA ARG A 74 10.33 -10.83 2.82
C ARG A 74 9.93 -11.98 1.89
N GLU A 75 9.66 -13.17 2.43
CA GLU A 75 9.20 -14.29 1.61
C GLU A 75 7.80 -14.06 1.01
N VAL A 76 6.88 -13.42 1.76
CA VAL A 76 5.57 -13.01 1.23
C VAL A 76 5.73 -12.01 0.08
N PHE A 77 6.56 -10.97 0.24
CA PHE A 77 6.77 -9.97 -0.80
C PHE A 77 7.41 -10.56 -2.05
N LYS A 78 8.42 -11.40 -1.87
CA LYS A 78 9.07 -12.16 -2.95
C LYS A 78 8.09 -13.05 -3.70
N TYR A 79 7.19 -13.73 -3.00
CA TYR A 79 6.16 -14.55 -3.62
C TYR A 79 5.23 -13.72 -4.52
N TYR A 80 4.64 -12.65 -3.98
CA TYR A 80 3.70 -11.81 -4.75
C TYR A 80 4.39 -11.03 -5.88
N SER A 81 5.62 -10.59 -5.67
CA SER A 81 6.43 -9.95 -6.71
C SER A 81 6.70 -10.91 -7.87
N ARG A 82 7.05 -12.19 -7.57
CA ARG A 82 7.22 -13.24 -8.59
C ARG A 82 5.93 -13.58 -9.32
N LEU A 83 4.77 -13.49 -8.65
CA LEU A 83 3.48 -13.61 -9.29
C LEU A 83 3.17 -12.45 -10.26
N GLY A 84 3.91 -11.34 -10.22
CA GLY A 84 3.68 -10.18 -11.08
C GLY A 84 2.76 -9.13 -10.46
N VAL A 85 2.55 -9.16 -9.15
CA VAL A 85 1.97 -8.03 -8.41
C VAL A 85 2.95 -6.86 -8.46
N GLN A 86 2.44 -5.66 -8.76
CA GLN A 86 3.27 -4.47 -8.89
C GLN A 86 2.86 -3.36 -7.94
N ASN A 87 1.59 -3.32 -7.53
CA ASN A 87 1.01 -2.30 -6.68
C ASN A 87 0.55 -2.91 -5.38
N VAL A 88 1.02 -2.39 -4.26
CA VAL A 88 0.68 -2.86 -2.92
C VAL A 88 0.36 -1.70 -2.01
N SER A 89 -0.51 -1.96 -1.04
CA SER A 89 -0.81 -1.06 0.05
C SER A 89 -0.36 -1.71 1.35
N LEU A 90 0.35 -0.95 2.19
CA LEU A 90 0.80 -1.35 3.52
C LEU A 90 -0.09 -0.68 4.56
N THR A 91 -0.80 -1.50 5.32
CA THR A 91 -1.83 -1.13 6.30
C THR A 91 -1.66 -1.99 7.56
N GLY A 92 -2.72 -2.13 8.36
CA GLY A 92 -2.78 -2.94 9.58
C GLY A 92 -3.26 -2.09 10.76
N GLY A 93 -2.57 -2.21 11.88
CA GLY A 93 -2.66 -1.24 12.97
C GLY A 93 -2.00 0.09 12.56
N GLU A 94 -0.71 0.25 12.85
CA GLU A 94 0.08 1.40 12.37
C GLU A 94 1.36 0.90 11.66
N PRO A 95 1.41 0.96 10.32
CA PRO A 95 2.55 0.47 9.54
C PRO A 95 3.89 1.10 9.92
N THR A 96 3.91 2.37 10.33
CA THR A 96 5.16 3.07 10.70
C THR A 96 5.83 2.53 11.96
N LEU A 97 5.20 1.58 12.67
CA LEU A 97 5.84 0.77 13.70
C LEU A 97 6.80 -0.29 13.12
N ARG A 98 6.69 -0.59 11.81
CA ARG A 98 7.50 -1.55 11.06
C ARG A 98 8.18 -0.91 9.85
N MET A 99 8.91 0.20 10.07
CA MET A 99 9.61 0.94 9.00
C MET A 99 10.52 0.08 8.11
N ASN A 100 11.19 -0.93 8.69
CA ASN A 100 12.03 -1.84 7.91
C ASN A 100 11.22 -2.60 6.87
N ILE A 101 10.01 -3.03 7.20
CA ILE A 101 9.12 -3.75 6.29
C ILE A 101 8.59 -2.83 5.20
N ILE A 102 8.27 -1.58 5.53
CA ILE A 102 7.90 -0.57 4.53
C ILE A 102 9.04 -0.40 3.52
N LYS A 103 10.27 -0.19 4.03
CA LYS A 103 11.46 -0.04 3.20
C LYS A 103 11.69 -1.26 2.31
N GLU A 104 11.62 -2.46 2.87
CA GLU A 104 11.80 -3.71 2.13
C GLU A 104 10.76 -3.89 1.03
N ALA A 105 9.49 -3.53 1.25
CA ALA A 105 8.45 -3.62 0.22
C ALA A 105 8.82 -2.83 -1.06
N HIS A 106 9.52 -1.70 -0.91
CA HIS A 106 10.00 -0.89 -2.04
C HIS A 106 11.07 -1.56 -2.90
N GLU A 107 11.71 -2.63 -2.41
CA GLU A 107 12.66 -3.47 -3.16
C GLU A 107 11.92 -4.48 -4.07
N TYR A 108 10.69 -4.87 -3.72
CA TYR A 108 9.93 -5.90 -4.43
C TYR A 108 8.84 -5.35 -5.36
N PHE A 109 8.30 -4.16 -5.06
CA PHE A 109 7.13 -3.61 -5.76
C PHE A 109 7.39 -2.21 -6.31
N LYS A 110 6.76 -1.92 -7.46
CA LYS A 110 6.90 -0.62 -8.13
C LYS A 110 6.02 0.44 -7.48
N GLY A 111 4.77 0.10 -7.21
CA GLY A 111 3.81 0.93 -6.49
C GLY A 111 3.67 0.44 -5.06
N VAL A 112 4.16 1.21 -4.10
CA VAL A 112 3.97 0.95 -2.67
C VAL A 112 3.32 2.18 -2.08
N GLN A 113 2.18 1.97 -1.44
CA GLN A 113 1.43 2.99 -0.71
C GLN A 113 1.38 2.59 0.76
N THR A 114 1.55 3.54 1.68
CA THR A 114 1.48 3.29 3.11
C THR A 114 0.40 4.15 3.72
N ALA A 115 -0.58 3.51 4.35
CA ALA A 115 -1.58 4.21 5.15
C ALA A 115 -1.06 4.41 6.57
N THR A 116 -1.05 5.64 7.05
CA THR A 116 -0.53 5.98 8.38
C THR A 116 -1.42 6.98 9.08
N ASN A 117 -1.45 6.86 10.39
CA ASN A 117 -2.07 7.83 11.27
C ASN A 117 -1.24 9.13 11.37
N GLY A 118 0.00 9.14 10.90
CA GLY A 118 0.83 10.34 10.76
C GLY A 118 1.54 10.82 12.03
N LEU A 119 1.47 10.07 13.13
CA LEU A 119 2.15 10.44 14.38
C LEU A 119 3.66 10.19 14.35
N ARG A 120 4.12 9.28 13.49
CA ARG A 120 5.54 8.93 13.37
C ARG A 120 6.11 9.53 12.10
N TYR A 121 7.26 10.20 12.24
CA TYR A 121 8.02 10.67 11.10
C TYR A 121 8.52 9.48 10.26
N ILE A 122 8.23 9.50 8.96
CA ILE A 122 8.74 8.54 7.99
C ILE A 122 10.00 9.16 7.39
N PRO A 123 11.19 8.59 7.64
CA PRO A 123 12.41 9.21 7.18
C PRO A 123 12.64 8.89 5.68
N PRO A 124 13.33 9.76 4.92
CA PRO A 124 13.43 9.64 3.46
C PRO A 124 14.05 8.33 2.97
N GLU A 125 14.90 7.68 3.76
CA GLU A 125 15.54 6.40 3.46
C GLU A 125 14.55 5.22 3.36
N VAL A 126 13.33 5.38 3.87
CA VAL A 126 12.23 4.43 3.67
C VAL A 126 11.64 4.55 2.25
N GLN A 127 12.00 5.61 1.51
CA GLN A 127 11.56 5.91 0.15
C GLN A 127 10.04 5.92 -0.03
N PRO A 128 9.27 6.65 0.81
CA PRO A 128 7.82 6.63 0.71
C PRO A 128 7.36 7.19 -0.65
N ARG A 129 6.88 6.31 -1.54
CA ARG A 129 6.38 6.69 -2.87
C ARG A 129 4.90 7.08 -2.87
N GLY A 130 4.14 6.62 -1.87
CA GLY A 130 2.75 7.01 -1.66
C GLY A 130 2.40 6.93 -0.18
N ILE A 131 1.88 8.03 0.36
CA ILE A 131 1.43 8.11 1.76
C ILE A 131 -0.06 8.44 1.77
N TRP A 132 -0.83 7.62 2.47
CA TRP A 132 -2.23 7.88 2.78
C TRP A 132 -2.30 8.32 4.24
N LEU A 133 -2.59 9.60 4.45
CA LEU A 133 -2.68 10.16 5.78
C LEU A 133 -4.11 10.12 6.28
N SER A 134 -4.36 9.40 7.37
CA SER A 134 -5.70 9.34 7.97
C SER A 134 -6.05 10.67 8.64
N ILE A 135 -7.09 11.35 8.13
CA ILE A 135 -7.64 12.58 8.68
C ILE A 135 -9.15 12.40 8.91
N ASP A 136 -9.53 12.21 10.17
CA ASP A 136 -10.91 11.90 10.57
C ASP A 136 -11.76 13.14 10.91
N GLY A 137 -11.58 14.25 10.18
CA GLY A 137 -12.39 15.48 10.30
C GLY A 137 -11.64 16.70 10.88
N PRO A 138 -12.39 17.74 11.33
CA PRO A 138 -11.83 18.93 12.00
C PRO A 138 -11.03 18.55 13.25
N ARG A 139 -10.11 19.41 13.69
CA ARG A 139 -9.13 19.11 14.75
C ARG A 139 -9.74 18.48 16.00
N ASP A 140 -10.79 19.07 16.53
CA ASP A 140 -11.48 18.63 17.75
C ASP A 140 -12.12 17.24 17.57
N VAL A 141 -12.80 17.02 16.44
CA VAL A 141 -13.40 15.73 16.08
C VAL A 141 -12.33 14.67 15.83
N HIS A 142 -11.30 15.01 15.04
CA HIS A 142 -10.18 14.15 14.70
C HIS A 142 -9.47 13.63 15.96
N ASN A 143 -9.12 14.53 16.88
CA ASN A 143 -8.45 14.17 18.11
C ASN A 143 -9.36 13.33 19.00
N LYS A 144 -10.63 13.73 19.17
CA LYS A 144 -11.58 13.00 20.02
C LYS A 144 -11.77 11.55 19.59
N ILE A 145 -11.99 11.31 18.29
CA ILE A 145 -12.25 9.95 17.78
C ILE A 145 -11.02 9.05 17.88
N ARG A 146 -9.81 9.63 17.89
CA ARG A 146 -8.54 8.87 17.85
C ARG A 146 -7.92 8.61 19.22
N GLY A 147 -8.40 9.31 20.26
CA GLY A 147 -7.85 9.29 21.61
C GLY A 147 -6.61 10.17 21.75
#